data_AF-A0A972E9H2-F1
#
_entry.id   AF-A0A972E9H2-F1
#
_cell.length_a   1.000
_cell.length_b   1.000
_cell.length_c   1.000
_cell.angle_alpha   90.00
_cell.angle_beta   90.00
_cell.angle_gamma   90.00
#
_symmetry.space_group_name_H-M   'P 1'
#
loop_
_entity.id
_entity.type
_entity.pdbx_description
1 polymer ?
#
loop_
_entity_poly.entity_id
_entity_poly.type
_entity_poly.pdbx_seq_one_letter_code
_entity_poly.pdbx_strand_id
1 'polypeptide(L)'
;MKRFFLSSLLGVAALLSVACAPKDGTFQAPRTIVTCDPELDDNNSMVRFLLHATDFQIDGLVYTSSRFHWLGDGKGTTQFIPGGEYDNMGLGPQTSWRFNPEERFIDDIIDAYEQCYANLKVHDKRYPTPEYLRSVTKWGNCIFEGDYSYDTDGSKLIKENILDDKPGPLFIQAWGGSSSIAAALRSIEDEYKGTAEWDAIVKKVNEKVILCLSGDQDNAYNKYIAVNWPDVWVWSTNAQMGRYSGNPSLTDPEWTAKYMTIGPIGARVRLWGDGKQMVPGDMTDFIGPSAGKTADEMRAEGYYVWSNIQPKGTLYGDGDSGCFYMMIDNGLRAWEDPTWGGWSGRWDIKRGAPESGHPRYMGTNISTMGRQPGNRPGPAPSTGTNSSPDMAAMMAMMRGGGAEDHTFPNMAPERNLSEAARMKWSVTPAFADANHYPELKGPFELTAAPGETLKIKAKATDPDGDALALKWWYFPVGSYVLTNAEALSVDSPETAETTFTVPADAKSGDTIHFVLQARDNGDPVLTKYLRTIITVK
;
A
#
# COMPACT_ATOMS: atom_id res chain seq x y z
N MET A 1 -25.88 32.14 6.47
CA MET A 1 -24.79 33.12 6.70
C MET A 1 -23.59 32.70 5.88
N LYS A 2 -23.13 33.55 4.95
CA LYS A 2 -21.96 33.30 4.10
C LYS A 2 -20.70 33.36 4.99
N ARG A 3 -20.02 32.24 5.22
CA ARG A 3 -18.67 32.26 5.82
C ARG A 3 -17.66 32.58 4.71
N PHE A 4 -16.92 33.65 4.92
CA PHE A 4 -15.81 34.09 4.09
C PHE A 4 -14.70 33.04 4.10
N PHE A 5 -14.31 32.56 2.93
CA PHE A 5 -13.01 31.92 2.73
C PHE A 5 -11.94 33.00 2.80
N LEU A 6 -11.29 33.14 3.96
CA LEU A 6 -10.02 33.84 4.03
C LEU A 6 -8.92 32.83 3.68
N SER A 7 -8.36 33.01 2.49
CA SER A 7 -7.13 32.39 2.00
C SER A 7 -6.00 32.58 3.01
N SER A 8 -5.63 31.52 3.72
CA SER A 8 -4.44 31.46 4.58
C SER A 8 -3.35 30.68 3.85
N LEU A 9 -2.68 31.35 2.92
CA LEU A 9 -1.55 30.86 2.12
C LEU A 9 -0.22 30.75 2.92
N LEU A 10 -0.29 30.60 4.25
CA LEU A 10 0.87 30.57 5.15
C LEU A 10 0.84 29.44 6.20
N GLY A 11 -0.13 28.51 6.13
CA GLY A 11 -0.27 27.42 7.12
C GLY A 11 0.28 26.05 6.70
N VAL A 12 0.83 25.93 5.48
CA VAL A 12 0.99 24.65 4.77
C VAL A 12 2.18 23.79 5.25
N ALA A 13 3.11 24.33 6.06
CA ALA A 13 4.31 23.58 6.47
C ALA A 13 4.28 23.02 7.92
N ALA A 14 3.22 23.29 8.71
CA ALA A 14 3.31 23.18 10.16
C ALA A 14 2.39 22.15 10.85
N LEU A 15 1.55 21.40 10.13
CA LEU A 15 0.49 20.58 10.77
C LEU A 15 0.74 19.06 10.81
N LEU A 16 1.83 18.55 10.24
CA LEU A 16 2.30 17.17 10.50
C LEU A 16 3.72 17.12 11.11
N SER A 17 4.39 18.26 11.23
CA SER A 17 5.85 18.33 11.44
C SER A 17 6.35 18.46 12.88
N VAL A 18 5.53 18.34 13.95
CA VAL A 18 6.04 18.67 15.32
C VAL A 18 5.66 17.72 16.47
N ALA A 19 5.21 16.47 16.24
CA ALA A 19 4.99 15.56 17.37
C ALA A 19 5.61 14.15 17.26
N CYS A 20 6.07 13.73 16.08
CA CYS A 20 6.62 12.38 15.88
C CYS A 20 7.89 12.33 15.03
N ALA A 21 8.59 13.45 14.83
CA ALA A 21 9.96 13.37 14.35
C ALA A 21 10.75 12.52 15.36
N PRO A 22 11.45 11.45 14.92
CA PRO A 22 12.21 10.60 15.82
C PRO A 22 13.20 11.43 16.62
N LYS A 23 12.90 11.69 17.90
CA LYS A 23 13.91 12.19 18.82
C LYS A 23 14.92 11.05 18.93
N ASP A 24 16.17 11.34 18.60
CA ASP A 24 17.33 10.47 18.77
C ASP A 24 17.61 9.42 17.66
N GLY A 25 17.02 9.58 16.47
CA GLY A 25 17.44 8.77 15.31
C GLY A 25 16.92 7.33 15.30
N THR A 26 15.92 7.00 16.12
CA THR A 26 15.29 5.67 16.18
C THR A 26 13.99 5.65 15.40
N PHE A 27 13.89 4.85 14.34
CA PHE A 27 12.65 4.66 13.58
C PHE A 27 11.49 4.27 14.51
N GLN A 28 10.38 4.99 14.42
CA GLN A 28 9.12 4.64 15.08
C GLN A 28 8.18 4.01 14.05
N ALA A 29 7.75 2.78 14.31
CA ALA A 29 6.87 2.06 13.41
C ALA A 29 5.51 2.76 13.30
N PRO A 30 5.03 3.12 12.09
CA PRO A 30 3.69 3.66 11.91
C PRO A 30 2.64 2.60 12.28
N ARG A 31 1.49 3.05 12.79
CA ARG A 31 0.38 2.18 13.18
C ARG A 31 -0.54 1.94 11.98
N THR A 32 -1.01 0.71 11.81
CA THR A 32 -1.90 0.41 10.70
C THR A 32 -2.99 -0.61 11.02
N ILE A 33 -4.13 -0.44 10.34
CA ILE A 33 -5.21 -1.42 10.25
C ILE A 33 -5.42 -1.73 8.77
N VAL A 34 -5.62 -3.01 8.44
CA VAL A 34 -5.97 -3.45 7.08
C VAL A 34 -7.41 -3.95 7.08
N THR A 35 -8.22 -3.48 6.13
CA THR A 35 -9.50 -4.10 5.77
C THR A 35 -9.37 -4.74 4.39
N CYS A 36 -9.55 -6.06 4.29
CA CYS A 36 -9.35 -6.81 3.04
C CYS A 36 -10.48 -7.80 2.76
N ASP A 37 -10.80 -7.97 1.49
CA ASP A 37 -11.77 -8.94 0.99
C ASP A 37 -11.03 -10.14 0.35
N PRO A 38 -11.69 -11.28 0.10
CA PRO A 38 -11.00 -12.51 -0.28
C PRO A 38 -10.67 -12.58 -1.78
N GLU A 39 -9.89 -11.62 -2.31
CA GLU A 39 -9.30 -11.71 -3.65
C GLU A 39 -7.94 -12.43 -3.64
N LEU A 40 -7.45 -12.80 -4.82
CA LEU A 40 -6.14 -13.46 -4.96
C LEU A 40 -4.99 -12.51 -4.66
N ASP A 41 -5.15 -11.24 -5.04
CA ASP A 41 -4.18 -10.19 -4.76
C ASP A 41 -4.21 -9.78 -3.30
N ASP A 42 -5.36 -9.73 -2.62
CA ASP A 42 -5.41 -9.57 -1.15
C ASP A 42 -4.63 -10.68 -0.43
N ASN A 43 -4.73 -11.92 -0.88
CA ASN A 43 -3.96 -13.03 -0.31
C ASN A 43 -2.44 -12.81 -0.49
N ASN A 44 -1.99 -12.45 -1.70
CA ASN A 44 -0.56 -12.17 -1.93
C ASN A 44 -0.08 -10.91 -1.19
N SER A 45 -0.91 -9.85 -1.14
CA SER A 45 -0.67 -8.64 -0.34
C SER A 45 -0.54 -8.97 1.15
N MET A 46 -1.39 -9.86 1.68
CA MET A 46 -1.36 -10.27 3.09
C MET A 46 -0.11 -11.10 3.42
N VAL A 47 0.29 -12.01 2.53
CA VAL A 47 1.57 -12.73 2.68
C VAL A 47 2.74 -11.73 2.75
N ARG A 48 2.81 -10.77 1.82
CA ARG A 48 3.84 -9.73 1.84
C ARG A 48 3.78 -8.89 3.11
N PHE A 49 2.58 -8.48 3.50
CA PHE A 49 2.34 -7.63 4.66
C PHE A 49 2.86 -8.28 5.94
N LEU A 50 2.54 -9.57 6.17
CA LEU A 50 3.06 -10.29 7.35
C LEU A 50 4.57 -10.53 7.28
N LEU A 51 5.15 -10.72 6.09
CA LEU A 51 6.60 -10.78 5.94
C LEU A 51 7.28 -9.44 6.31
N HIS A 52 6.59 -8.31 6.16
CA HIS A 52 7.08 -6.97 6.54
C HIS A 52 6.53 -6.47 7.90
N ALA A 53 5.94 -7.34 8.72
CA ALA A 53 5.30 -6.95 9.98
C ALA A 53 6.25 -6.35 11.04
N THR A 54 7.55 -6.27 10.76
CA THR A 54 8.56 -5.58 11.57
C THR A 54 8.62 -4.08 11.31
N ASP A 55 8.03 -3.62 10.20
CA ASP A 55 8.21 -2.27 9.66
C ASP A 55 7.08 -1.32 10.10
N PHE A 56 6.00 -1.86 10.63
CA PHE A 56 4.82 -1.15 11.12
C PHE A 56 4.18 -1.90 12.28
N GLN A 57 3.38 -1.20 13.08
CA GLN A 57 2.57 -1.82 14.14
C GLN A 57 1.18 -2.17 13.58
N ILE A 58 0.85 -3.46 13.57
CA ILE A 58 -0.45 -3.96 13.14
C ILE A 58 -1.41 -3.85 14.31
N ASP A 59 -2.43 -3.00 14.20
CA ASP A 59 -3.49 -2.86 15.21
C ASP A 59 -4.80 -3.55 14.80
N GLY A 60 -4.93 -3.98 13.54
CA GLY A 60 -6.13 -4.66 13.05
C GLY A 60 -5.92 -5.34 11.70
N LEU A 61 -6.46 -6.56 11.60
CA LEU A 61 -6.64 -7.29 10.35
C LEU A 61 -8.13 -7.60 10.22
N VAL A 62 -8.83 -6.94 9.31
CA VAL A 62 -10.29 -6.94 9.28
C VAL A 62 -10.78 -7.54 7.96
N TYR A 63 -11.51 -8.65 8.05
CA TYR A 63 -12.28 -9.14 6.91
C TYR A 63 -13.32 -8.09 6.53
N THR A 64 -13.42 -7.74 5.25
CA THR A 64 -14.43 -6.81 4.75
C THR A 64 -15.05 -7.33 3.45
N SER A 65 -16.12 -6.69 2.99
CA SER A 65 -16.66 -6.91 1.64
C SER A 65 -16.13 -5.87 0.65
N SER A 66 -16.35 -6.14 -0.63
CA SER A 66 -16.18 -5.21 -1.75
C SER A 66 -17.30 -5.44 -2.79
N ARG A 67 -17.22 -4.77 -3.94
CA ARG A 67 -18.04 -5.11 -5.12
C ARG A 67 -17.74 -6.48 -5.72
N PHE A 68 -16.56 -7.02 -5.43
CA PHE A 68 -16.07 -8.27 -5.97
C PHE A 68 -16.48 -9.44 -5.08
N HIS A 69 -16.54 -9.22 -3.76
CA HIS A 69 -16.86 -10.26 -2.79
C HIS A 69 -17.77 -9.75 -1.65
N TRP A 70 -18.92 -10.38 -1.45
CA TRP A 70 -19.76 -10.19 -0.26
C TRP A 70 -20.60 -11.42 0.10
N LEU A 71 -20.84 -11.61 1.40
CA LEU A 71 -21.29 -12.87 2.01
C LEU A 71 -22.78 -13.16 1.84
N GLY A 72 -23.60 -12.12 1.86
CA GLY A 72 -25.05 -12.25 2.02
C GLY A 72 -25.45 -12.48 3.48
N ASP A 73 -26.76 -12.36 3.75
CA ASP A 73 -27.30 -12.48 5.11
C ASP A 73 -27.75 -13.91 5.48
N GLY A 74 -27.61 -14.86 4.54
CA GLY A 74 -28.08 -16.25 4.71
C GLY A 74 -29.61 -16.42 4.75
N LYS A 75 -30.39 -15.35 4.49
CA LYS A 75 -31.86 -15.37 4.53
C LYS A 75 -32.51 -15.30 3.16
N GLY A 76 -31.71 -15.30 2.10
CA GLY A 76 -32.17 -15.14 0.72
C GLY A 76 -32.50 -13.69 0.34
N THR A 77 -32.08 -12.72 1.16
CA THR A 77 -32.17 -11.30 0.79
C THR A 77 -31.26 -11.04 -0.41
N THR A 78 -31.80 -10.39 -1.44
CA THR A 78 -31.03 -10.08 -2.65
C THR A 78 -30.54 -8.64 -2.69
N GLN A 79 -29.32 -8.41 -3.16
CA GLN A 79 -28.79 -7.10 -3.51
C GLN A 79 -28.68 -6.96 -5.04
N PHE A 80 -29.04 -5.79 -5.55
CA PHE A 80 -28.81 -5.42 -6.95
C PHE A 80 -28.30 -3.99 -7.04
N ILE A 81 -27.10 -3.83 -7.58
CA ILE A 81 -26.41 -2.55 -7.77
C ILE A 81 -26.24 -2.34 -9.27
N PRO A 82 -26.97 -1.37 -9.87
CA PRO A 82 -26.79 -1.02 -11.27
C PRO A 82 -25.35 -0.61 -11.58
N GLY A 83 -24.75 -1.21 -12.61
CA GLY A 83 -23.33 -1.03 -12.98
C GLY A 83 -22.33 -1.79 -12.10
N GLY A 84 -22.83 -2.60 -11.16
CA GLY A 84 -22.04 -3.56 -10.39
C GLY A 84 -21.50 -4.68 -11.29
N GLU A 85 -20.57 -5.50 -10.77
CA GLU A 85 -19.93 -6.57 -11.54
C GLU A 85 -20.94 -7.58 -12.11
N TYR A 86 -21.83 -8.11 -11.27
CA TYR A 86 -22.87 -9.05 -11.68
C TYR A 86 -23.89 -8.45 -12.67
N ASP A 87 -24.23 -7.16 -12.56
CA ASP A 87 -25.10 -6.47 -13.53
C ASP A 87 -24.41 -6.36 -14.90
N ASN A 88 -23.12 -6.01 -14.92
CA ASN A 88 -22.32 -5.97 -16.16
C ASN A 88 -22.18 -7.36 -16.82
N MET A 89 -22.31 -8.43 -16.04
CA MET A 89 -22.34 -9.81 -16.53
C MET A 89 -23.75 -10.26 -16.98
N GLY A 90 -24.75 -9.39 -16.88
CA GLY A 90 -26.14 -9.70 -17.22
C GLY A 90 -26.83 -10.61 -16.21
N LEU A 91 -26.31 -10.68 -14.99
CA LEU A 91 -26.87 -11.46 -13.90
C LEU A 91 -27.85 -10.62 -13.09
N GLY A 92 -28.87 -11.28 -12.53
CA GLY A 92 -29.89 -10.62 -11.72
C GLY A 92 -29.40 -10.27 -10.31
N PRO A 93 -30.32 -9.80 -9.45
CA PRO A 93 -30.04 -9.63 -8.02
C PRO A 93 -29.41 -10.90 -7.44
N GLN A 94 -28.35 -10.73 -6.65
CA GLN A 94 -27.60 -11.83 -6.05
C GLN A 94 -27.96 -11.94 -4.57
N THR A 95 -27.82 -13.13 -3.97
CA THR A 95 -27.99 -13.34 -2.51
C THR A 95 -26.67 -13.36 -1.75
N SER A 96 -25.58 -13.60 -2.47
CA SER A 96 -24.17 -13.52 -2.09
C SER A 96 -23.39 -13.29 -3.38
N TRP A 97 -22.18 -12.75 -3.33
CA TRP A 97 -21.34 -12.62 -4.51
C TRP A 97 -19.92 -13.08 -4.20
N ARG A 98 -19.53 -14.21 -4.81
CA ARG A 98 -18.18 -14.79 -4.83
C ARG A 98 -17.45 -14.90 -3.48
N PHE A 99 -18.17 -14.84 -2.35
CA PHE A 99 -17.59 -14.90 -1.01
C PHE A 99 -17.88 -16.26 -0.37
N ASN A 100 -16.85 -16.99 0.08
CA ASN A 100 -17.03 -18.26 0.75
C ASN A 100 -17.58 -18.06 2.18
N PRO A 101 -18.71 -18.68 2.58
CA PRO A 101 -19.19 -18.59 3.96
C PRO A 101 -18.24 -19.14 5.02
N GLU A 102 -17.32 -20.02 4.63
CA GLU A 102 -16.25 -20.56 5.49
C GLU A 102 -14.90 -19.86 5.26
N GLU A 103 -14.91 -18.68 4.64
CA GLU A 103 -13.69 -17.91 4.35
C GLU A 103 -12.86 -17.67 5.62
N ARG A 104 -11.55 -17.88 5.50
CA ARG A 104 -10.57 -17.72 6.57
C ARG A 104 -9.15 -17.47 6.06
N PHE A 105 -8.97 -16.80 4.91
CA PHE A 105 -7.65 -16.66 4.27
C PHE A 105 -6.62 -15.92 5.14
N ILE A 106 -7.01 -14.85 5.86
CA ILE A 106 -6.14 -14.17 6.82
C ILE A 106 -5.68 -15.16 7.89
N ASP A 107 -6.60 -15.91 8.51
CA ASP A 107 -6.26 -16.92 9.51
C ASP A 107 -5.35 -18.03 8.95
N ASP A 108 -5.61 -18.52 7.74
CA ASP A 108 -4.77 -19.52 7.08
C ASP A 108 -3.33 -19.00 6.82
N ILE A 109 -3.19 -17.72 6.50
CA ILE A 109 -1.87 -17.09 6.32
C ILE A 109 -1.20 -16.91 7.68
N ILE A 110 -1.94 -16.58 8.74
CA ILE A 110 -1.41 -16.54 10.11
C ILE A 110 -1.01 -17.95 10.57
N ASP A 111 -1.76 -19.01 10.23
CA ASP A 111 -1.41 -20.41 10.51
C ASP A 111 -0.08 -20.79 9.82
N ALA A 112 0.14 -20.30 8.60
CA ALA A 112 1.39 -20.49 7.88
C ALA A 112 2.54 -19.64 8.46
N TYR A 113 2.26 -18.40 8.84
CA TYR A 113 3.18 -17.50 9.52
C TYR A 113 3.66 -18.05 10.86
N GLU A 114 2.76 -18.64 11.64
CA GLU A 114 3.06 -19.27 12.94
C GLU A 114 4.11 -20.37 12.80
N GLN A 115 4.01 -21.20 11.75
CA GLN A 115 5.00 -22.22 11.44
C GLN A 115 6.37 -21.63 11.06
N CYS A 116 6.40 -20.42 10.52
CA CYS A 116 7.63 -19.70 10.18
C CYS A 116 8.16 -18.85 11.35
N TYR A 117 7.35 -18.56 12.37
CA TYR A 117 7.64 -17.53 13.39
C TYR A 117 8.94 -17.76 14.14
N ALA A 118 9.27 -19.03 14.44
CA ALA A 118 10.50 -19.39 15.12
C ALA A 118 11.76 -19.00 14.32
N ASN A 119 11.69 -19.06 12.99
CA ASN A 119 12.76 -18.63 12.09
C ASN A 119 12.76 -17.11 11.92
N LEU A 120 11.60 -16.52 11.60
CA LEU A 120 11.46 -15.08 11.36
C LEU A 120 12.04 -14.25 12.53
N LYS A 121 11.76 -14.64 13.78
CA LYS A 121 12.26 -13.92 14.96
C LYS A 121 13.77 -14.02 15.21
N VAL A 122 14.46 -14.97 14.55
CA VAL A 122 15.93 -15.03 14.56
C VAL A 122 16.51 -13.88 13.75
N HIS A 123 15.86 -13.56 12.62
CA HIS A 123 16.28 -12.50 11.69
C HIS A 123 15.83 -11.11 12.16
N ASP A 124 14.64 -11.00 12.76
CA ASP A 124 14.20 -9.75 13.40
C ASP A 124 13.27 -10.01 14.60
N LYS A 125 13.69 -9.59 15.80
CA LYS A 125 12.92 -9.84 17.03
C LYS A 125 11.60 -9.05 17.10
N ARG A 126 11.38 -8.09 16.21
CA ARG A 126 10.18 -7.24 16.18
C ARG A 126 8.97 -7.92 15.55
N TYR A 127 9.15 -9.09 14.93
CA TYR A 127 8.02 -9.84 14.36
C TYR A 127 6.94 -10.09 15.43
N PRO A 128 5.67 -9.71 15.17
CA PRO A 128 4.59 -9.89 16.12
C PRO A 128 4.29 -11.37 16.34
N THR A 129 3.89 -11.73 17.56
CA THR A 129 3.51 -13.11 17.87
C THR A 129 2.24 -13.51 17.09
N PRO A 130 2.13 -14.75 16.59
CA PRO A 130 0.91 -15.24 15.95
C PRO A 130 -0.35 -15.05 16.80
N GLU A 131 -0.25 -15.24 18.13
CA GLU A 131 -1.35 -15.04 19.08
C GLU A 131 -1.84 -13.59 19.07
N TYR A 132 -0.93 -12.62 18.99
CA TYR A 132 -1.27 -11.21 18.86
C TYR A 132 -1.98 -10.93 17.54
N LEU A 133 -1.46 -11.44 16.42
CA LEU A 133 -2.08 -11.25 15.10
C LEU A 133 -3.53 -11.74 15.11
N ARG A 134 -3.79 -12.94 15.65
CA ARG A 134 -5.17 -13.45 15.80
C ARG A 134 -6.04 -12.59 16.71
N SER A 135 -5.46 -12.02 17.76
CA SER A 135 -6.21 -11.18 18.70
C SER A 135 -6.76 -9.91 18.05
N VAL A 136 -6.05 -9.38 17.05
CA VAL A 136 -6.44 -8.20 16.26
C VAL A 136 -7.09 -8.55 14.91
N THR A 137 -7.26 -9.84 14.60
CA THR A 137 -8.06 -10.29 13.46
C THR A 137 -9.54 -10.28 13.81
N LYS A 138 -10.36 -9.57 13.02
CA LYS A 138 -11.81 -9.42 13.26
C LYS A 138 -12.62 -9.50 11.97
N TRP A 139 -13.90 -9.83 12.11
CA TRP A 139 -14.88 -9.71 11.04
C TRP A 139 -15.45 -8.30 11.00
N GLY A 140 -15.33 -7.66 9.85
CA GLY A 140 -15.94 -6.39 9.52
C GLY A 140 -17.28 -6.54 8.80
N ASN A 141 -17.64 -5.51 8.03
CA ASN A 141 -18.89 -5.42 7.29
C ASN A 141 -18.79 -6.23 5.98
N CYS A 142 -19.14 -7.52 6.05
CA CYS A 142 -19.04 -8.44 4.91
C CYS A 142 -20.38 -8.82 4.25
N ILE A 143 -21.52 -8.44 4.86
CA ILE A 143 -22.83 -8.99 4.45
C ILE A 143 -23.24 -8.51 3.06
N PHE A 144 -23.23 -7.20 2.79
CA PHE A 144 -23.64 -6.62 1.52
C PHE A 144 -22.65 -5.55 1.07
N GLU A 145 -22.47 -5.42 -0.25
CA GLU A 145 -21.57 -4.42 -0.84
C GLU A 145 -21.92 -3.02 -0.31
N GLY A 146 -20.95 -2.40 0.36
CA GLY A 146 -21.03 -1.01 0.80
C GLY A 146 -21.95 -0.76 2.00
N ASP A 147 -22.40 -1.80 2.72
CA ASP A 147 -23.29 -1.65 3.87
C ASP A 147 -22.53 -1.33 5.17
N TYR A 148 -22.60 -0.08 5.59
CA TYR A 148 -22.02 0.46 6.82
C TYR A 148 -23.06 0.75 7.93
N SER A 149 -24.30 0.23 7.78
CA SER A 149 -25.43 0.59 8.65
C SER A 149 -25.41 -0.06 10.04
N TYR A 150 -24.52 -1.03 10.28
CA TYR A 150 -24.41 -1.77 11.52
C TYR A 150 -22.95 -1.88 11.99
N ASP A 151 -22.78 -2.05 13.29
CA ASP A 151 -21.47 -2.23 13.91
C ASP A 151 -21.06 -3.71 13.92
N THR A 152 -19.79 -3.95 13.68
CA THR A 152 -19.14 -5.26 13.67
C THR A 152 -17.97 -5.26 14.64
N ASP A 153 -17.39 -6.42 14.93
CA ASP A 153 -16.20 -6.44 15.80
C ASP A 153 -15.01 -5.76 15.12
N GLY A 154 -14.94 -5.83 13.78
CA GLY A 154 -13.97 -5.08 12.97
C GLY A 154 -14.19 -3.57 13.04
N SER A 155 -15.42 -3.08 12.86
CA SER A 155 -15.69 -1.64 12.94
C SER A 155 -15.49 -1.07 14.35
N LYS A 156 -15.79 -1.86 15.39
CA LYS A 156 -15.48 -1.50 16.79
C LYS A 156 -13.98 -1.41 17.03
N LEU A 157 -13.19 -2.40 16.57
CA LEU A 157 -11.73 -2.35 16.66
C LEU A 157 -11.17 -1.10 15.97
N ILE A 158 -11.69 -0.74 14.79
CA ILE A 158 -11.28 0.48 14.08
C ILE A 158 -11.63 1.72 14.91
N LYS A 159 -12.87 1.83 15.40
CA LYS A 159 -13.33 2.93 16.25
C LYS A 159 -12.46 3.09 17.50
N GLU A 160 -12.17 2.00 18.21
CA GLU A 160 -11.33 1.99 19.41
C GLU A 160 -9.92 2.54 19.11
N ASN A 161 -9.30 2.10 18.01
CA ASN A 161 -7.97 2.57 17.63
C ASN A 161 -7.96 4.03 17.16
N ILE A 162 -9.02 4.50 16.48
CA ILE A 162 -9.19 5.92 16.15
C ILE A 162 -9.27 6.75 17.44
N LEU A 163 -10.05 6.30 18.41
CA LEU A 163 -10.32 7.04 19.64
C LEU A 163 -9.26 6.87 20.74
N ASP A 164 -8.29 5.96 20.60
CA ASP A 164 -7.23 5.79 21.60
C ASP A 164 -6.29 7.01 21.72
N ASP A 165 -5.48 7.07 22.79
CA ASP A 165 -4.55 8.17 23.07
C ASP A 165 -3.10 7.89 22.64
N LYS A 166 -2.86 6.81 21.87
CA LYS A 166 -1.52 6.54 21.34
C LYS A 166 -1.18 7.62 20.28
N PRO A 167 0.05 8.18 20.33
CA PRO A 167 0.45 9.28 19.47
C PRO A 167 0.69 8.84 18.02
N GLY A 168 0.73 9.82 17.12
CA GLY A 168 1.04 9.62 15.70
C GLY A 168 -0.17 9.19 14.86
N PRO A 169 0.02 9.12 13.53
CA PRO A 169 -1.04 8.72 12.62
C PRO A 169 -1.39 7.24 12.75
N LEU A 170 -2.64 6.93 12.42
CA LEU A 170 -3.20 5.60 12.21
C LEU A 170 -3.54 5.45 10.73
N PHE A 171 -2.78 4.61 10.03
CA PHE A 171 -2.99 4.30 8.63
C PHE A 171 -4.05 3.20 8.49
N ILE A 172 -5.24 3.55 8.03
CA ILE A 172 -6.34 2.60 7.80
C ILE A 172 -6.41 2.29 6.32
N GLN A 173 -6.08 1.05 5.96
CA GLN A 173 -6.00 0.59 4.59
C GLN A 173 -7.32 -0.08 4.18
N ALA A 174 -7.86 0.25 3.02
CA ALA A 174 -8.94 -0.50 2.40
C ALA A 174 -8.42 -1.18 1.14
N TRP A 175 -8.13 -2.47 1.24
CA TRP A 175 -7.73 -3.30 0.10
C TRP A 175 -8.97 -3.70 -0.70
N GLY A 176 -10.06 -4.01 0.00
CA GLY A 176 -11.40 -4.14 -0.58
C GLY A 176 -12.26 -2.89 -0.43
N GLY A 177 -13.50 -3.09 0.02
CA GLY A 177 -14.43 -2.02 0.33
C GLY A 177 -14.11 -1.27 1.63
N SER A 178 -14.61 -0.05 1.73
CA SER A 178 -14.40 0.86 2.87
C SER A 178 -15.55 0.86 3.89
N SER A 179 -16.53 -0.02 3.72
CA SER A 179 -17.73 -0.13 4.59
C SER A 179 -17.41 -0.35 6.07
N SER A 180 -16.42 -1.18 6.41
CA SER A 180 -16.01 -1.39 7.81
C SER A 180 -15.45 -0.10 8.45
N ILE A 181 -14.72 0.71 7.66
CA ILE A 181 -14.18 2.01 8.08
C ILE A 181 -15.33 3.02 8.22
N ALA A 182 -16.24 3.05 7.24
CA ALA A 182 -17.42 3.91 7.27
C ALA A 182 -18.32 3.59 8.47
N ALA A 183 -18.51 2.32 8.82
CA ALA A 183 -19.27 1.90 10.00
C ALA A 183 -18.63 2.40 11.30
N ALA A 184 -17.29 2.34 11.40
CA ALA A 184 -16.57 2.85 12.56
C ALA A 184 -16.75 4.37 12.72
N LEU A 185 -16.55 5.12 11.64
CA LEU A 185 -16.73 6.58 11.61
C LEU A 185 -18.18 6.98 11.87
N ARG A 186 -19.15 6.23 11.33
CA ARG A 186 -20.58 6.38 11.64
C ARG A 186 -20.85 6.17 13.12
N SER A 187 -20.31 5.11 13.72
CA SER A 187 -20.49 4.83 15.15
C SER A 187 -19.85 5.92 16.04
N ILE A 188 -18.77 6.58 15.60
CA ILE A 188 -18.22 7.78 16.26
C ILE A 188 -19.19 8.95 16.12
N GLU A 189 -19.71 9.20 14.92
CA GLU A 189 -20.68 10.27 14.66
C GLU A 189 -21.94 10.09 15.51
N ASP A 190 -22.52 8.88 15.53
CA ASP A 190 -23.73 8.55 16.28
C ASP A 190 -23.57 8.79 17.79
N GLU A 191 -22.36 8.57 18.33
CA GLU A 191 -22.08 8.73 19.76
C GLU A 191 -21.80 10.18 20.15
N TYR A 192 -21.01 10.90 19.35
CA TYR A 192 -20.47 12.21 19.76
C TYR A 192 -21.14 13.41 19.09
N LYS A 193 -21.82 13.24 17.95
CA LYS A 193 -22.42 14.39 17.24
C LYS A 193 -23.54 15.01 18.08
N GLY A 194 -23.44 16.33 18.28
CA GLY A 194 -24.36 17.09 19.12
C GLY A 194 -24.01 17.11 20.61
N THR A 195 -22.93 16.43 21.02
CA THR A 195 -22.36 16.55 22.37
C THR A 195 -21.35 17.72 22.44
N ALA A 196 -20.93 18.08 23.65
CA ALA A 196 -19.88 19.09 23.86
C ALA A 196 -18.48 18.61 23.41
N GLU A 197 -18.30 17.31 23.18
CA GLU A 197 -17.02 16.69 22.83
C GLU A 197 -16.79 16.63 21.31
N TRP A 198 -17.84 16.89 20.51
CA TRP A 198 -17.83 16.72 19.05
C TRP A 198 -16.64 17.39 18.37
N ASP A 199 -16.38 18.66 18.66
CA ASP A 199 -15.29 19.41 18.02
C ASP A 199 -13.91 18.81 18.34
N ALA A 200 -13.73 18.29 19.57
CA ALA A 200 -12.49 17.63 19.98
C ALA A 200 -12.32 16.26 19.30
N ILE A 201 -13.41 15.51 19.15
CA ILE A 201 -13.42 14.21 18.45
C ILE A 201 -13.13 14.40 16.96
N VAL A 202 -13.79 15.35 16.28
CA VAL A 202 -13.51 15.66 14.87
C VAL A 202 -12.05 16.02 14.67
N LYS A 203 -11.51 16.90 15.52
CA LYS A 203 -10.09 17.25 15.48
C LYS A 203 -9.20 16.00 15.62
N LYS A 204 -9.48 15.15 16.61
CA LYS A 204 -8.72 13.92 16.85
C LYS A 204 -8.75 12.97 15.65
N VAL A 205 -9.93 12.76 15.05
CA VAL A 205 -10.08 11.92 13.85
C VAL A 205 -9.26 12.48 12.70
N ASN A 206 -9.38 13.77 12.41
CA ASN A 206 -8.68 14.41 11.29
C ASN A 206 -7.15 14.44 11.44
N GLU A 207 -6.65 14.61 12.66
CA GLU A 207 -5.20 14.63 12.94
C GLU A 207 -4.59 13.22 12.95
N LYS A 208 -5.39 12.20 13.24
CA LYS A 208 -4.91 10.84 13.44
C LYS A 208 -5.09 9.94 12.23
N VAL A 209 -6.22 10.02 11.53
CA VAL A 209 -6.58 9.04 10.50
C VAL A 209 -5.96 9.41 9.16
N ILE A 210 -5.26 8.44 8.58
CA ILE A 210 -4.81 8.48 7.19
C ILE A 210 -5.39 7.26 6.47
N LEU A 211 -6.17 7.48 5.43
CA LEU A 211 -6.76 6.45 4.61
C LEU A 211 -5.84 6.06 3.45
N CYS A 212 -5.64 4.77 3.25
CA CYS A 212 -4.89 4.22 2.11
C CYS A 212 -5.80 3.25 1.36
N LEU A 213 -6.49 3.71 0.31
CA LEU A 213 -7.48 2.90 -0.39
C LEU A 213 -6.91 2.32 -1.68
N SER A 214 -7.09 1.03 -1.92
CA SER A 214 -6.87 0.35 -3.20
C SER A 214 -8.07 0.61 -4.13
N GLY A 215 -8.28 1.91 -4.43
CA GLY A 215 -9.52 2.40 -5.04
C GLY A 215 -10.72 2.42 -4.09
N ASP A 216 -11.89 2.86 -4.59
CA ASP A 216 -13.16 2.79 -3.86
C ASP A 216 -14.02 1.66 -4.43
N GLN A 217 -13.97 0.50 -3.78
CA GLN A 217 -14.53 -0.74 -4.31
C GLN A 217 -15.95 -1.04 -3.85
N ASP A 218 -16.51 -0.32 -2.88
CA ASP A 218 -17.88 -0.54 -2.40
C ASP A 218 -18.70 0.76 -2.27
N ASN A 219 -18.11 1.88 -2.67
CA ASN A 219 -18.72 3.20 -2.68
C ASN A 219 -19.06 3.75 -1.27
N ALA A 220 -18.63 3.08 -0.19
CA ALA A 220 -18.86 3.57 1.17
C ALA A 220 -18.05 4.84 1.46
N TYR A 221 -16.86 4.96 0.87
CA TYR A 221 -16.04 6.17 0.94
C TYR A 221 -16.79 7.36 0.35
N ASN A 222 -17.20 7.26 -0.92
CA ASN A 222 -17.86 8.34 -1.63
C ASN A 222 -19.26 8.66 -1.07
N LYS A 223 -20.01 7.66 -0.57
CA LYS A 223 -21.35 7.88 0.00
C LYS A 223 -21.34 8.42 1.43
N TYR A 224 -20.34 8.08 2.23
CA TYR A 224 -20.34 8.39 3.65
C TYR A 224 -19.07 9.13 4.10
N ILE A 225 -17.89 8.55 3.92
CA ILE A 225 -16.63 9.09 4.49
C ILE A 225 -16.32 10.47 3.91
N ALA A 226 -16.27 10.58 2.57
CA ALA A 226 -15.99 11.83 1.88
C ALA A 226 -17.03 12.94 2.15
N VAL A 227 -18.25 12.56 2.56
CA VAL A 227 -19.35 13.49 2.82
C VAL A 227 -19.32 13.99 4.27
N ASN A 228 -19.12 13.08 5.22
CA ASN A 228 -19.25 13.38 6.65
C ASN A 228 -17.90 13.68 7.34
N TRP A 229 -16.80 13.22 6.75
CA TRP A 229 -15.43 13.36 7.25
C TRP A 229 -14.48 13.90 6.15
N PRO A 230 -14.79 15.04 5.50
CA PRO A 230 -14.07 15.53 4.31
C PRO A 230 -12.61 15.96 4.58
N ASP A 231 -12.26 16.14 5.84
CA ASP A 231 -10.93 16.58 6.28
C ASP A 231 -10.01 15.41 6.67
N VAL A 232 -10.51 14.17 6.64
CA VAL A 232 -9.68 12.97 6.84
C VAL A 232 -8.72 12.83 5.67
N TRP A 233 -7.45 12.58 5.97
CA TRP A 233 -6.42 12.44 4.96
C TRP A 233 -6.55 11.14 4.20
N VAL A 234 -6.27 11.21 2.91
CA VAL A 234 -6.28 10.06 2.01
C VAL A 234 -4.99 10.10 1.20
N TRP A 235 -4.23 9.03 1.26
CA TRP A 235 -2.95 8.89 0.58
C TRP A 235 -3.07 8.01 -0.65
N SER A 236 -2.39 8.42 -1.72
CA SER A 236 -2.39 7.68 -2.99
C SER A 236 -1.55 6.41 -2.88
N THR A 237 -2.05 5.32 -3.45
CA THR A 237 -1.53 3.96 -3.34
C THR A 237 -1.12 3.42 -4.72
N ASN A 238 -0.31 4.17 -5.49
CA ASN A 238 -0.15 3.89 -6.93
C ASN A 238 0.92 2.85 -7.29
N ALA A 239 1.32 2.00 -6.35
CA ALA A 239 2.47 1.13 -6.54
C ALA A 239 2.12 -0.34 -6.41
N GLN A 240 2.37 -1.06 -7.49
CA GLN A 240 2.17 -2.49 -7.63
C GLN A 240 3.51 -3.19 -7.64
N MET A 241 3.55 -4.48 -7.29
CA MET A 241 4.67 -5.36 -7.63
C MET A 241 5.11 -5.24 -9.09
N GLY A 242 6.33 -5.71 -9.35
CA GLY A 242 6.80 -5.85 -10.73
C GLY A 242 5.79 -6.66 -11.54
N ARG A 243 5.51 -6.25 -12.77
CA ARG A 243 4.70 -7.06 -13.70
C ARG A 243 5.65 -7.95 -14.49
N TYR A 244 5.17 -9.14 -14.86
CA TYR A 244 5.91 -9.99 -15.77
C TYR A 244 6.22 -9.23 -17.07
N SER A 245 7.51 -9.03 -17.33
CA SER A 245 8.01 -8.26 -18.47
C SER A 245 8.86 -9.12 -19.41
N GLY A 246 8.75 -10.45 -19.29
CA GLY A 246 9.62 -11.43 -19.93
C GLY A 246 10.56 -12.13 -18.95
N ASN A 247 11.40 -13.01 -19.48
CA ASN A 247 12.44 -13.72 -18.73
C ASN A 247 13.82 -13.16 -19.16
N PRO A 248 14.67 -12.69 -18.21
CA PRO A 248 14.47 -12.73 -16.76
C PRO A 248 13.63 -11.54 -16.24
N SER A 249 12.79 -11.79 -15.23
CA SER A 249 12.15 -10.76 -14.41
C SER A 249 11.94 -11.26 -12.98
N LEU A 250 11.84 -10.35 -12.00
CA LEU A 250 11.62 -10.70 -10.58
C LEU A 250 10.19 -11.20 -10.29
N THR A 251 9.51 -11.71 -11.31
CA THR A 251 8.19 -12.34 -11.21
C THR A 251 8.05 -13.54 -12.15
N ASP A 252 9.08 -13.86 -12.93
CA ASP A 252 9.05 -15.01 -13.83
C ASP A 252 9.00 -16.34 -13.05
N PRO A 253 8.63 -17.45 -13.70
CA PRO A 253 8.46 -18.74 -13.00
C PRO A 253 9.72 -19.24 -12.29
N GLU A 254 10.92 -19.02 -12.84
CA GLU A 254 12.17 -19.50 -12.24
C GLU A 254 12.51 -18.69 -11.00
N TRP A 255 12.40 -17.37 -11.08
CA TRP A 255 12.60 -16.49 -9.93
C TRP A 255 11.58 -16.77 -8.82
N THR A 256 10.30 -16.90 -9.21
CA THR A 256 9.20 -17.14 -8.28
C THR A 256 9.35 -18.48 -7.55
N ALA A 257 9.73 -19.54 -8.27
CA ALA A 257 10.00 -20.84 -7.67
C ALA A 257 11.20 -20.80 -6.71
N LYS A 258 12.23 -20.00 -7.02
CA LYS A 258 13.40 -19.85 -6.16
C LYS A 258 13.10 -19.09 -4.87
N TYR A 259 12.35 -17.99 -4.96
CA TYR A 259 12.27 -17.02 -3.86
C TYR A 259 10.91 -16.91 -3.18
N MET A 260 9.81 -17.20 -3.88
CA MET A 260 8.47 -16.79 -3.43
C MET A 260 7.59 -17.92 -2.92
N THR A 261 7.91 -19.16 -3.26
CA THR A 261 7.03 -20.31 -2.98
C THR A 261 7.64 -21.29 -1.96
N ILE A 262 8.59 -20.80 -1.17
CA ILE A 262 9.33 -21.61 -0.19
C ILE A 262 8.66 -21.58 1.19
N GLY A 263 8.62 -22.75 1.84
CA GLY A 263 8.11 -22.89 3.20
C GLY A 263 6.59 -22.77 3.35
N PRO A 264 6.10 -22.84 4.61
CA PRO A 264 4.67 -22.79 4.90
C PRO A 264 3.98 -21.53 4.36
N ILE A 265 4.56 -20.35 4.59
CA ILE A 265 3.98 -19.09 4.12
C ILE A 265 4.09 -18.93 2.59
N GLY A 266 5.18 -19.37 1.97
CA GLY A 266 5.32 -19.41 0.51
C GLY A 266 4.31 -20.32 -0.18
N ALA A 267 3.83 -21.39 0.49
CA ALA A 267 2.78 -22.24 -0.04
C ALA A 267 1.41 -21.51 -0.16
N ARG A 268 1.22 -20.38 0.53
CA ARG A 268 0.00 -19.55 0.44
C ARG A 268 0.00 -18.62 -0.77
N VAL A 269 1.17 -18.32 -1.33
CA VAL A 269 1.32 -17.47 -2.52
C VAL A 269 0.54 -18.04 -3.71
N ARG A 270 -0.17 -17.16 -4.42
CA ARG A 270 -0.93 -17.42 -5.63
C ARG A 270 -0.09 -17.12 -6.86
N LEU A 271 -0.10 -18.05 -7.81
CA LEU A 271 0.63 -17.96 -9.06
C LEU A 271 -0.30 -18.18 -10.24
N TRP A 272 0.12 -17.69 -11.40
CA TRP A 272 -0.49 -18.10 -12.65
C TRP A 272 -0.38 -19.61 -12.84
N GLY A 273 -1.51 -20.28 -13.02
CA GLY A 273 -1.53 -21.71 -13.34
C GLY A 273 -1.20 -22.66 -12.19
N ASP A 274 -1.32 -22.24 -10.92
CA ASP A 274 -1.13 -23.09 -9.75
C ASP A 274 -2.36 -23.91 -9.35
N GLY A 275 -3.49 -23.72 -10.04
CA GLY A 275 -4.75 -24.39 -9.78
C GLY A 275 -5.51 -23.92 -8.53
N LYS A 276 -5.03 -22.89 -7.82
CA LYS A 276 -5.67 -22.37 -6.61
C LYS A 276 -6.71 -21.29 -6.99
N GLN A 277 -7.83 -21.29 -6.28
CA GLN A 277 -8.83 -20.22 -6.33
C GLN A 277 -9.16 -19.77 -4.91
N MET A 278 -9.70 -18.56 -4.76
CA MET A 278 -10.28 -18.14 -3.47
C MET A 278 -11.61 -18.85 -3.24
N VAL A 279 -12.47 -18.86 -4.27
CA VAL A 279 -13.72 -19.62 -4.27
C VAL A 279 -13.72 -20.60 -5.44
N PRO A 280 -13.81 -21.92 -5.19
CA PRO A 280 -13.86 -22.92 -6.25
C PRO A 280 -15.01 -22.67 -7.24
N GLY A 281 -14.69 -22.64 -8.53
CA GLY A 281 -15.67 -22.41 -9.58
C GLY A 281 -16.07 -20.95 -9.77
N ASP A 282 -15.38 -20.01 -9.12
CA ASP A 282 -15.50 -18.60 -9.44
C ASP A 282 -15.10 -18.38 -10.92
N MET A 283 -16.06 -17.88 -11.70
CA MET A 283 -15.90 -17.65 -13.15
C MET A 283 -15.01 -16.45 -13.48
N THR A 284 -14.78 -15.53 -12.55
CA THR A 284 -13.87 -14.39 -12.74
C THR A 284 -12.45 -14.69 -12.26
N ASP A 285 -12.27 -15.68 -11.39
CA ASP A 285 -10.95 -16.14 -10.92
C ASP A 285 -10.38 -17.24 -11.82
N PHE A 286 -9.80 -16.83 -12.95
CA PHE A 286 -9.19 -17.76 -13.92
C PHE A 286 -7.67 -17.91 -13.74
N ILE A 287 -7.06 -17.22 -12.77
CA ILE A 287 -5.60 -17.08 -12.64
C ILE A 287 -4.95 -18.43 -12.32
N GLY A 288 -5.36 -19.07 -11.23
CA GLY A 288 -4.87 -20.40 -10.87
C GLY A 288 -5.27 -21.47 -11.89
N PRO A 289 -6.54 -21.54 -12.34
CA PRO A 289 -6.98 -22.51 -13.36
C PRO A 289 -6.33 -22.35 -14.74
N SER A 290 -5.71 -21.21 -15.04
CA SER A 290 -5.17 -20.92 -16.38
C SER A 290 -4.15 -21.96 -16.86
N ALA A 291 -3.31 -22.52 -15.98
CA ALA A 291 -2.40 -23.66 -16.20
C ALA A 291 -1.67 -23.76 -17.57
N GLY A 292 -1.37 -22.63 -18.23
CA GLY A 292 -0.75 -22.57 -19.57
C GLY A 292 -1.72 -22.61 -20.76
N LYS A 293 -3.02 -22.55 -20.51
CA LYS A 293 -4.11 -22.42 -21.49
C LYS A 293 -4.14 -21.03 -22.11
N THR A 294 -4.74 -20.95 -23.29
CA THR A 294 -5.05 -19.71 -24.00
C THR A 294 -6.32 -19.05 -23.44
N ALA A 295 -6.51 -17.77 -23.75
CA ALA A 295 -7.71 -17.05 -23.35
C ALA A 295 -8.99 -17.67 -23.94
N ASP A 296 -8.92 -18.25 -25.14
CA ASP A 296 -10.07 -18.86 -25.80
C ASP A 296 -10.44 -20.21 -25.19
N GLU A 297 -9.45 -21.01 -24.77
CA GLU A 297 -9.69 -22.24 -24.00
C GLU A 297 -10.36 -21.91 -22.65
N MET A 298 -9.86 -20.88 -21.94
CA MET A 298 -10.47 -20.45 -20.68
C MET A 298 -11.91 -19.96 -20.85
N ARG A 299 -12.20 -19.19 -21.91
CA ARG A 299 -13.57 -18.77 -22.24
C ARG A 299 -14.47 -19.96 -22.58
N ALA A 300 -13.94 -20.95 -23.30
CA ALA A 300 -14.69 -22.17 -23.63
C ALA A 300 -15.03 -23.00 -22.38
N GLU A 301 -14.23 -22.89 -21.32
CA GLU A 301 -14.48 -23.49 -20.00
C GLU A 301 -15.44 -22.66 -19.12
N GLY A 302 -15.90 -21.49 -19.59
CA GLY A 302 -16.88 -20.65 -18.90
C GLY A 302 -16.30 -19.51 -18.07
N TYR A 303 -14.98 -19.27 -18.14
CA TYR A 303 -14.35 -18.16 -17.42
C TYR A 303 -14.51 -16.82 -18.14
N TYR A 304 -14.67 -15.76 -17.35
CA TYR A 304 -14.61 -14.38 -17.79
C TYR A 304 -13.16 -13.89 -17.80
N VAL A 305 -12.49 -14.01 -18.94
CA VAL A 305 -11.06 -13.64 -19.09
C VAL A 305 -10.90 -12.14 -19.28
N TRP A 306 -10.56 -11.44 -18.20
CA TRP A 306 -10.39 -9.97 -18.13
C TRP A 306 -8.93 -9.49 -18.22
N SER A 307 -7.95 -10.40 -18.24
CA SER A 307 -6.52 -10.07 -18.35
C SER A 307 -5.76 -11.05 -19.26
N ASN A 308 -4.58 -10.63 -19.71
CA ASN A 308 -3.67 -11.48 -20.47
C ASN A 308 -3.11 -12.60 -19.58
N ILE A 309 -3.24 -13.84 -20.04
CA ILE A 309 -2.68 -15.01 -19.35
C ILE A 309 -1.16 -14.95 -19.36
N GLN A 310 -0.55 -15.16 -18.19
CA GLN A 310 0.91 -15.21 -18.02
C GLN A 310 1.42 -16.66 -17.96
N PRO A 311 2.73 -16.89 -18.16
CA PRO A 311 3.31 -18.23 -18.05
C PRO A 311 3.02 -18.88 -16.70
N LYS A 312 2.81 -20.20 -16.70
CA LYS A 312 2.60 -20.98 -15.48
C LYS A 312 3.77 -20.79 -14.51
N GLY A 313 3.45 -20.55 -13.24
CA GLY A 313 4.42 -20.32 -12.17
C GLY A 313 4.84 -18.86 -12.00
N THR A 314 4.42 -17.96 -12.90
CA THR A 314 4.61 -16.51 -12.74
C THR A 314 3.90 -16.06 -11.47
N LEU A 315 4.56 -15.23 -10.66
CA LEU A 315 3.94 -14.61 -9.50
C LEU A 315 2.71 -13.80 -9.92
N TYR A 316 1.56 -14.06 -9.30
CA TYR A 316 0.41 -13.18 -9.48
C TYR A 316 0.66 -11.90 -8.68
N GLY A 317 0.65 -10.75 -9.37
CA GLY A 317 0.99 -9.47 -8.75
C GLY A 317 -0.01 -9.05 -7.67
N ASP A 318 0.44 -8.22 -6.74
CA ASP A 318 -0.42 -7.62 -5.71
C ASP A 318 -1.04 -6.29 -6.18
N GLY A 319 -2.33 -6.11 -5.91
CA GLY A 319 -3.08 -4.87 -6.12
C GLY A 319 -2.93 -3.91 -4.94
N ASP A 320 -2.87 -4.44 -3.72
CA ASP A 320 -3.11 -3.64 -2.51
C ASP A 320 -1.86 -3.32 -1.71
N SER A 321 -0.73 -3.94 -2.05
CA SER A 321 0.52 -3.68 -1.33
C SER A 321 1.00 -2.22 -1.45
N GLY A 322 0.51 -1.51 -2.48
CA GLY A 322 0.64 -0.06 -2.59
C GLY A 322 0.13 0.73 -1.38
N CYS A 323 -0.81 0.16 -0.62
CA CYS A 323 -1.40 0.75 0.58
C CYS A 323 -0.44 0.78 1.78
N PHE A 324 0.57 -0.09 1.83
CA PHE A 324 1.53 -0.13 2.95
C PHE A 324 2.99 0.14 2.56
N TYR A 325 3.33 0.18 1.27
CA TYR A 325 4.71 0.44 0.83
C TYR A 325 5.31 1.76 1.33
N MET A 326 4.50 2.79 1.60
CA MET A 326 4.99 4.04 2.21
C MET A 326 5.39 3.88 3.68
N MET A 327 4.86 2.87 4.37
CA MET A 327 5.14 2.56 5.76
C MET A 327 6.38 1.68 5.96
N ILE A 328 6.92 1.10 4.88
CA ILE A 328 8.10 0.24 4.97
C ILE A 328 9.31 1.03 5.47
N ASP A 329 9.96 0.51 6.51
CA ASP A 329 11.25 1.00 7.00
C ASP A 329 12.39 0.61 6.06
N ASN A 330 12.44 1.23 4.90
CA ASN A 330 13.61 1.20 4.03
C ASN A 330 14.59 2.34 4.34
N GLY A 331 14.26 3.22 5.29
CA GLY A 331 15.03 4.40 5.69
C GLY A 331 14.78 5.67 4.85
N LEU A 332 13.85 5.63 3.90
CA LEU A 332 13.37 6.83 3.18
C LEU A 332 12.38 7.66 3.99
N ARG A 333 11.87 7.17 5.12
CA ARG A 333 10.93 7.89 6.00
C ARG A 333 9.67 8.38 5.28
N ALA A 334 9.19 7.59 4.32
CA ALA A 334 8.13 8.01 3.39
C ALA A 334 6.75 8.20 4.07
N TRP A 335 6.52 7.54 5.21
CA TRP A 335 5.29 7.70 5.98
C TRP A 335 5.23 8.98 6.81
N GLU A 336 6.35 9.70 6.98
CA GLU A 336 6.38 10.93 7.77
C GLU A 336 5.79 12.12 6.99
N ASP A 337 5.92 12.12 5.66
CA ASP A 337 5.35 13.12 4.77
C ASP A 337 5.10 12.49 3.39
N PRO A 338 3.87 12.55 2.84
CA PRO A 338 3.53 11.88 1.59
C PRO A 338 4.27 12.47 0.37
N THR A 339 4.81 13.70 0.47
CA THR A 339 5.59 14.35 -0.60
C THR A 339 7.03 13.84 -0.67
N TRP A 340 7.54 13.26 0.42
CA TRP A 340 8.92 12.79 0.54
C TRP A 340 9.19 11.57 -0.30
N GLY A 341 8.17 10.74 -0.52
CA GLY A 341 8.24 9.59 -1.39
C GLY A 341 8.95 8.38 -0.83
N GLY A 342 8.46 7.21 -1.25
CA GLY A 342 9.02 5.91 -0.91
C GLY A 342 8.70 4.87 -1.99
N TRP A 343 8.46 3.65 -1.55
CA TRP A 343 8.16 2.53 -2.45
C TRP A 343 6.83 2.67 -3.19
N SER A 344 5.92 3.54 -2.73
CA SER A 344 4.71 3.92 -3.49
C SER A 344 4.87 5.11 -4.44
N GLY A 345 6.09 5.58 -4.66
CA GLY A 345 6.34 6.87 -5.29
C GLY A 345 6.11 8.01 -4.27
N ARG A 346 5.74 9.19 -4.76
CA ARG A 346 5.48 10.38 -3.93
C ARG A 346 4.21 11.09 -4.34
N TRP A 347 3.59 11.79 -3.39
CA TRP A 347 2.57 12.78 -3.70
C TRP A 347 3.21 14.03 -4.29
N ASP A 348 2.77 14.41 -5.49
CA ASP A 348 3.25 15.60 -6.18
C ASP A 348 2.21 16.72 -6.05
N ILE A 349 2.50 17.67 -5.16
CA ILE A 349 1.64 18.81 -4.86
C ILE A 349 1.38 19.69 -6.10
N LYS A 350 2.27 19.65 -7.11
CA LYS A 350 2.13 20.42 -8.35
C LYS A 350 1.10 19.81 -9.31
N ARG A 351 0.66 18.56 -9.08
CA ARG A 351 -0.40 17.92 -9.88
C ARG A 351 -1.79 18.48 -9.59
N GLY A 352 -1.92 19.42 -8.65
CA GLY A 352 -3.20 20.03 -8.30
C GLY A 352 -4.18 19.05 -7.63
N ALA A 353 -3.66 17.98 -7.05
CA ALA A 353 -4.43 17.10 -6.18
C ALA A 353 -4.70 17.83 -4.85
N PRO A 354 -5.93 17.77 -4.30
CA PRO A 354 -6.28 18.43 -3.05
C PRO A 354 -5.44 17.93 -1.86
N GLU A 355 -5.28 18.79 -0.84
CA GLU A 355 -4.44 18.58 0.35
C GLU A 355 -4.90 17.39 1.20
N SER A 356 -6.21 17.22 1.39
CA SER A 356 -6.79 15.89 1.61
C SER A 356 -6.88 15.22 0.24
N GLY A 357 -6.07 14.19 0.01
CA GLY A 357 -5.95 13.51 -1.28
C GLY A 357 -7.26 12.85 -1.71
N HIS A 358 -8.23 13.63 -2.18
CA HIS A 358 -9.26 13.20 -3.10
C HIS A 358 -8.65 13.30 -4.50
N PRO A 359 -7.79 12.35 -4.96
CA PRO A 359 -7.45 12.36 -6.37
C PRO A 359 -8.77 12.18 -7.11
N ARG A 360 -8.95 12.91 -8.21
CA ARG A 360 -10.09 12.74 -9.12
C ARG A 360 -10.28 11.27 -9.56
N TYR A 361 -9.24 10.43 -9.41
CA TYR A 361 -9.22 8.99 -9.56
C TYR A 361 -10.07 8.21 -8.53
N MET A 362 -10.18 8.68 -7.28
CA MET A 362 -11.09 8.10 -6.27
C MET A 362 -12.53 8.62 -6.42
N GLY A 363 -12.69 9.69 -7.20
CA GLY A 363 -13.99 10.24 -7.62
C GLY A 363 -14.63 9.50 -8.79
N THR A 364 -13.93 8.56 -9.45
CA THR A 364 -14.62 7.59 -10.30
C THR A 364 -15.18 6.50 -9.42
N ASN A 365 -16.45 6.67 -9.06
CA ASN A 365 -17.26 5.56 -8.58
C ASN A 365 -17.13 4.41 -9.60
N ILE A 366 -16.43 3.32 -9.25
CA ILE A 366 -16.22 2.19 -10.17
C ILE A 366 -17.58 1.63 -10.64
N SER A 367 -18.67 1.79 -9.86
CA SER A 367 -20.03 1.42 -10.32
C SER A 367 -20.59 2.30 -11.44
N THR A 368 -20.06 3.53 -11.64
CA THR A 368 -20.44 4.39 -12.77
C THR A 368 -19.66 4.11 -14.06
N MET A 369 -18.58 3.31 -13.99
CA MET A 369 -17.82 2.91 -15.17
C MET A 369 -18.62 1.98 -16.10
N GLY A 370 -19.62 1.25 -15.59
CA GLY A 370 -20.52 0.41 -16.40
C GLY A 370 -21.63 1.14 -17.17
N ARG A 371 -21.69 2.48 -17.11
CA ARG A 371 -22.72 3.24 -17.85
C ARG A 371 -22.30 3.56 -19.29
N GLN A 372 -22.33 2.57 -20.18
CA GLN A 372 -22.58 2.80 -21.62
C GLN A 372 -23.47 1.69 -22.21
N PRO A 373 -24.57 2.03 -22.92
CA PRO A 373 -25.37 1.06 -23.64
C PRO A 373 -24.64 0.62 -24.90
N GLY A 374 -24.11 -0.61 -24.92
CA GLY A 374 -23.46 -1.17 -26.10
C GLY A 374 -22.88 -2.57 -25.96
N ASN A 375 -22.53 -3.02 -24.76
CA ASN A 375 -21.93 -4.33 -24.53
C ASN A 375 -22.95 -5.36 -23.99
N ARG A 376 -23.87 -5.80 -24.86
CA ARG A 376 -24.48 -7.13 -24.68
C ARG A 376 -23.55 -8.16 -25.34
N PRO A 377 -23.13 -9.24 -24.65
CA PRO A 377 -22.34 -10.27 -25.30
C PRO A 377 -23.22 -11.09 -26.24
N GLY A 378 -23.06 -10.86 -27.55
CA GLY A 378 -23.41 -11.83 -28.59
C GLY A 378 -22.20 -12.69 -28.95
N PRO A 379 -22.38 -13.85 -29.62
CA PRO A 379 -21.28 -14.75 -29.94
C PRO A 379 -20.33 -14.13 -30.97
N ALA A 380 -19.04 -14.47 -30.86
CA ALA A 380 -17.92 -13.95 -31.66
C ALA A 380 -18.02 -14.25 -33.17
N PRO A 381 -17.15 -13.67 -34.03
CA PRO A 381 -16.57 -12.31 -34.05
C PRO A 381 -16.78 -11.62 -35.41
N SER A 382 -16.65 -10.29 -35.49
CA SER A 382 -16.34 -9.64 -36.78
C SER A 382 -15.39 -8.47 -36.62
N THR A 383 -14.26 -8.61 -37.30
CA THR A 383 -13.33 -7.58 -37.78
C THR A 383 -13.82 -6.14 -37.70
N GLY A 384 -13.09 -5.27 -37.01
CA GLY A 384 -13.29 -3.84 -37.13
C GLY A 384 -12.83 -3.07 -35.92
N THR A 385 -11.77 -2.30 -36.10
CA THR A 385 -11.28 -1.25 -35.20
C THR A 385 -12.42 -0.40 -34.65
N ASN A 386 -12.56 -0.32 -33.32
CA ASN A 386 -13.10 0.85 -32.63
C ASN A 386 -12.68 0.85 -31.16
N SER A 387 -12.01 1.94 -30.81
CA SER A 387 -11.56 2.34 -29.48
C SER A 387 -12.73 2.48 -28.50
N SER A 388 -12.71 1.71 -27.42
CA SER A 388 -13.67 1.80 -26.32
C SER A 388 -13.04 2.56 -25.13
N PRO A 389 -13.67 3.64 -24.63
CA PRO A 389 -13.18 4.38 -23.46
C PRO A 389 -13.20 3.59 -22.13
N ASP A 390 -13.72 2.37 -22.12
CA ASP A 390 -13.90 1.53 -20.93
C ASP A 390 -12.66 0.68 -20.59
N MET A 391 -11.90 0.30 -21.62
CA MET A 391 -10.56 -0.26 -21.42
C MET A 391 -9.59 0.75 -20.82
N ALA A 392 -9.86 2.06 -20.91
CA ALA A 392 -8.98 3.10 -20.39
C ALA A 392 -9.04 3.22 -18.86
N ALA A 393 -10.18 2.89 -18.23
CA ALA A 393 -10.33 2.94 -16.77
C ALA A 393 -9.81 1.65 -16.11
N MET A 394 -10.10 0.49 -16.70
CA MET A 394 -9.48 -0.78 -16.32
C MET A 394 -7.97 -0.77 -16.63
N MET A 395 -7.55 -0.18 -17.76
CA MET A 395 -6.13 0.14 -18.02
C MET A 395 -5.60 1.26 -17.13
N ALA A 396 -6.40 2.14 -16.53
CA ALA A 396 -5.89 3.14 -15.59
C ALA A 396 -5.63 2.53 -14.21
N MET A 397 -6.45 1.55 -13.79
CA MET A 397 -6.12 0.69 -12.64
C MET A 397 -4.93 -0.24 -12.94
N MET A 398 -4.81 -0.72 -14.19
CA MET A 398 -3.66 -1.54 -14.61
C MET A 398 -2.41 -0.75 -15.07
N ARG A 399 -2.53 0.56 -15.30
CA ARG A 399 -1.43 1.48 -15.58
C ARG A 399 -1.31 2.42 -14.39
N GLY A 400 -0.67 1.93 -13.33
CA GLY A 400 0.08 2.76 -12.40
C GLY A 400 1.25 3.44 -13.13
N GLY A 401 0.92 4.33 -14.06
CA GLY A 401 1.85 4.90 -15.02
C GLY A 401 1.45 6.34 -15.34
N GLY A 402 1.49 7.21 -14.33
CA GLY A 402 1.88 8.59 -14.64
C GLY A 402 3.20 8.55 -15.41
N ALA A 403 3.46 9.53 -16.28
CA ALA A 403 4.76 9.66 -16.92
C ALA A 403 5.86 9.42 -15.88
N GLU A 404 6.81 8.54 -16.20
CA GLU A 404 7.91 8.18 -15.32
C GLU A 404 8.53 9.49 -14.83
N ASP A 405 8.42 9.73 -13.53
CA ASP A 405 9.13 10.84 -12.93
C ASP A 405 10.60 10.43 -12.93
N HIS A 406 11.32 10.76 -14.00
CA HIS A 406 12.75 10.44 -14.13
C HIS A 406 13.60 11.09 -13.02
N THR A 407 13.01 11.93 -12.16
CA THR A 407 13.64 12.48 -10.96
C THR A 407 13.45 11.63 -9.71
N PHE A 408 12.63 10.57 -9.77
CA PHE A 408 12.38 9.62 -8.67
C PHE A 408 12.84 8.20 -9.08
N PRO A 409 13.59 7.47 -8.24
CA PRO A 409 14.07 6.15 -8.62
C PRO A 409 12.95 5.12 -8.78
N ASN A 410 13.13 4.19 -9.73
CA ASN A 410 12.27 3.02 -9.83
C ASN A 410 12.56 2.04 -8.69
N MET A 411 11.66 2.00 -7.71
CA MET A 411 11.76 1.13 -6.52
C MET A 411 11.14 -0.26 -6.72
N ALA A 412 10.67 -0.62 -7.92
CA ALA A 412 10.06 -1.92 -8.16
C ALA A 412 10.99 -3.11 -7.89
N PRO A 413 12.26 -3.11 -8.34
CA PRO A 413 13.14 -4.25 -8.08
C PRO A 413 13.37 -4.49 -6.57
N GLU A 414 13.55 -3.42 -5.81
CA GLU A 414 13.84 -3.50 -4.37
C GLU A 414 12.69 -4.08 -3.56
N ARG A 415 11.45 -3.80 -3.94
CA ARG A 415 10.26 -4.39 -3.31
C ARG A 415 10.22 -5.92 -3.44
N ASN A 416 10.55 -6.43 -4.64
CA ASN A 416 10.61 -7.87 -4.90
C ASN A 416 11.77 -8.51 -4.14
N LEU A 417 12.96 -7.89 -4.15
CA LEU A 417 14.14 -8.43 -3.48
C LEU A 417 14.01 -8.42 -1.95
N SER A 418 13.39 -7.36 -1.39
CA SER A 418 13.02 -7.28 0.03
C SER A 418 12.18 -8.47 0.47
N GLU A 419 11.11 -8.74 -0.29
CA GLU A 419 10.20 -9.81 0.03
C GLU A 419 10.87 -11.18 -0.13
N ALA A 420 11.69 -11.36 -1.17
CA ALA A 420 12.48 -12.57 -1.36
C ALA A 420 13.41 -12.86 -0.17
N ALA A 421 14.05 -11.84 0.41
CA ALA A 421 14.87 -12.00 1.61
C ALA A 421 14.02 -12.41 2.81
N ARG A 422 12.89 -11.75 3.04
CA ARG A 422 11.99 -12.07 4.17
C ARG A 422 11.32 -13.44 4.00
N MET A 423 11.03 -13.85 2.78
CA MET A 423 10.59 -15.22 2.48
C MET A 423 11.69 -16.23 2.81
N LYS A 424 12.95 -15.93 2.49
CA LYS A 424 14.10 -16.75 2.89
C LYS A 424 14.26 -16.82 4.41
N TRP A 425 14.06 -15.72 5.15
CA TRP A 425 14.04 -15.71 6.62
C TRP A 425 12.98 -16.68 7.18
N SER A 426 11.84 -16.82 6.51
CA SER A 426 10.74 -17.68 6.97
C SER A 426 11.11 -19.17 7.06
N VAL A 427 12.11 -19.62 6.28
CA VAL A 427 12.55 -21.02 6.21
C VAL A 427 13.96 -21.25 6.78
N THR A 428 14.60 -20.21 7.30
CA THR A 428 16.01 -20.26 7.70
C THR A 428 16.14 -20.13 9.21
N PRO A 429 16.60 -21.15 9.94
CA PRO A 429 16.64 -21.10 11.41
C PRO A 429 17.85 -20.36 11.97
N ALA A 430 18.87 -20.09 11.15
CA ALA A 430 20.11 -19.44 11.55
C ALA A 430 20.27 -18.09 10.84
N PHE A 431 20.63 -17.06 11.60
CA PHE A 431 20.86 -15.72 11.07
C PHE A 431 21.85 -15.74 9.88
N ALA A 432 23.02 -16.36 10.05
CA ALA A 432 24.08 -16.39 9.04
C ALA A 432 23.74 -17.09 7.71
N ASP A 433 22.59 -17.78 7.60
CA ASP A 433 22.19 -18.54 6.41
C ASP A 433 21.21 -17.75 5.50
N ALA A 434 20.96 -16.48 5.80
CA ALA A 434 20.17 -15.57 4.96
C ALA A 434 20.75 -14.15 5.00
N ASN A 435 20.58 -13.39 3.91
CA ASN A 435 21.01 -12.00 3.83
C ASN A 435 20.06 -11.05 4.61
N HIS A 436 20.58 -9.94 5.12
CA HIS A 436 19.84 -8.89 5.81
C HIS A 436 20.19 -7.50 5.29
N TYR A 437 19.35 -6.53 5.63
CA TYR A 437 19.57 -5.15 5.21
C TYR A 437 20.86 -4.58 5.78
N PRO A 438 21.60 -3.78 4.98
CA PRO A 438 22.64 -2.91 5.51
C PRO A 438 22.10 -2.02 6.64
N GLU A 439 22.92 -1.79 7.67
CA GLU A 439 22.61 -0.88 8.76
C GLU A 439 23.21 0.51 8.49
N LEU A 440 22.35 1.54 8.47
CA LEU A 440 22.75 2.94 8.32
C LEU A 440 22.41 3.75 9.56
N LYS A 441 23.38 4.53 10.04
CA LYS A 441 23.21 5.45 11.19
C LYS A 441 23.78 6.81 10.83
N GLY A 442 23.05 7.88 11.09
CA GLY A 442 23.51 9.24 10.83
C GLY A 442 22.43 10.27 11.15
N PRO A 443 22.67 11.55 10.88
CA PRO A 443 21.71 12.61 11.19
C PRO A 443 20.48 12.53 10.28
N PHE A 444 19.30 12.52 10.87
CA PHE A 444 18.04 12.68 10.14
C PHE A 444 17.77 14.13 9.76
N GLU A 445 18.17 15.05 10.64
CA GLU A 445 17.91 16.48 10.51
C GLU A 445 19.22 17.23 10.76
N LEU A 446 19.51 18.21 9.91
CA LEU A 446 20.62 19.14 10.03
C LEU A 446 20.10 20.56 9.76
N THR A 447 20.87 21.54 10.21
CA THR A 447 20.55 22.95 9.94
C THR A 447 21.82 23.71 9.59
N ALA A 448 21.76 24.61 8.61
CA ALA A 448 22.90 25.39 8.15
C ALA A 448 22.50 26.75 7.60
N ALA A 449 23.43 27.71 7.60
CA ALA A 449 23.27 28.98 6.91
C ALA A 449 23.56 28.84 5.39
N PRO A 450 23.03 29.74 4.54
CA PRO A 450 23.42 29.81 3.14
C PRO A 450 24.93 29.97 2.98
N GLY A 451 25.55 29.17 2.12
CA GLY A 451 27.00 29.13 1.90
C GLY A 451 27.82 28.37 2.96
N GLU A 452 27.18 27.83 4.01
CA GLU A 452 27.86 27.02 5.01
C GLU A 452 28.17 25.61 4.47
N THR A 453 29.40 25.13 4.72
CA THR A 453 29.79 23.75 4.44
C THR A 453 29.52 22.86 5.66
N LEU A 454 28.61 21.92 5.50
CA LEU A 454 28.27 20.89 6.48
C LEU A 454 29.10 19.63 6.26
N LYS A 455 29.48 18.98 7.37
CA LYS A 455 29.94 17.59 7.36
C LYS A 455 28.81 16.66 7.76
N ILE A 456 28.35 15.83 6.84
CA ILE A 456 27.30 14.83 7.09
C ILE A 456 28.01 13.52 7.47
N LYS A 457 27.90 13.15 8.75
CA LYS A 457 28.56 11.96 9.30
C LYS A 457 27.57 10.80 9.41
N ALA A 458 27.63 9.85 8.47
CA ALA A 458 26.92 8.59 8.60
C ALA A 458 27.89 7.43 8.83
N LYS A 459 27.36 6.31 9.30
CA LYS A 459 27.99 5.01 9.42
C LYS A 459 27.17 4.01 8.62
N ALA A 460 27.86 3.19 7.83
CA ALA A 460 27.28 2.09 7.09
C ALA A 460 28.00 0.80 7.46
N THR A 461 27.23 -0.24 7.79
CA THR A 461 27.74 -1.57 8.11
C THR A 461 26.79 -2.63 7.57
N ASP A 462 27.33 -3.77 7.19
CA ASP A 462 26.54 -4.92 6.79
C ASP A 462 26.58 -5.98 7.91
N PRO A 463 25.44 -6.47 8.42
CA PRO A 463 25.41 -7.43 9.52
C PRO A 463 25.89 -8.83 9.10
N ASP A 464 25.84 -9.16 7.80
CA ASP A 464 26.24 -10.45 7.23
C ASP A 464 27.73 -10.42 6.80
N GLY A 465 28.34 -9.24 6.79
CA GLY A 465 29.72 -9.02 6.38
C GLY A 465 29.87 -8.79 4.87
N ASP A 466 28.76 -8.53 4.18
CA ASP A 466 28.74 -8.25 2.76
C ASP A 466 29.37 -6.88 2.42
N ALA A 467 29.85 -6.77 1.19
CA ALA A 467 30.45 -5.54 0.68
C ALA A 467 29.36 -4.53 0.33
N LEU A 468 29.51 -3.30 0.83
CA LEU A 468 28.56 -2.22 0.60
C LEU A 468 28.99 -1.29 -0.54
N ALA A 469 28.12 -1.15 -1.54
CA ALA A 469 28.16 -0.05 -2.48
C ALA A 469 27.38 1.14 -1.91
N LEU A 470 28.10 2.22 -1.57
CA LEU A 470 27.52 3.45 -1.03
C LEU A 470 27.32 4.50 -2.11
N LYS A 471 26.25 5.28 -1.98
CA LYS A 471 25.96 6.42 -2.84
C LYS A 471 25.15 7.48 -2.10
N TRP A 472 25.70 8.68 -1.98
CA TRP A 472 24.95 9.88 -1.67
C TRP A 472 24.36 10.50 -2.93
N TRP A 473 23.13 10.98 -2.83
CA TRP A 473 22.48 11.71 -3.91
C TRP A 473 21.41 12.67 -3.38
N TYR A 474 21.25 13.77 -4.11
CA TYR A 474 20.18 14.74 -3.85
C TYR A 474 18.82 14.13 -4.19
N PHE A 475 17.89 14.18 -3.24
CA PHE A 475 16.53 13.69 -3.41
C PHE A 475 15.62 14.91 -3.66
N PRO A 476 15.06 15.08 -4.88
CA PRO A 476 14.45 16.34 -5.31
C PRO A 476 13.02 16.54 -4.78
N VAL A 477 12.85 16.51 -3.45
CA VAL A 477 11.57 16.72 -2.73
C VAL A 477 11.59 17.89 -1.75
N GLY A 478 12.76 18.48 -1.52
CA GLY A 478 12.88 19.67 -0.67
C GLY A 478 12.21 20.90 -1.27
N SER A 479 11.98 21.92 -0.44
CA SER A 479 11.38 23.18 -0.86
C SER A 479 12.34 24.10 -1.62
N TYR A 480 13.65 23.88 -1.50
CA TYR A 480 14.65 24.64 -2.25
C TYR A 480 14.50 24.40 -3.76
N VAL A 481 14.33 25.49 -4.52
CA VAL A 481 14.23 25.43 -5.98
C VAL A 481 15.62 25.52 -6.60
N LEU A 482 16.05 24.43 -7.24
CA LEU A 482 17.31 24.35 -7.98
C LEU A 482 17.48 25.51 -8.97
N THR A 483 18.55 26.29 -8.80
CA THR A 483 18.97 27.35 -9.75
C THR A 483 20.14 26.92 -10.65
N ASN A 484 20.89 25.89 -10.25
CA ASN A 484 21.93 25.20 -11.03
C ASN A 484 22.02 23.72 -10.58
N ALA A 485 22.13 22.78 -11.52
CA ALA A 485 22.22 21.35 -11.24
C ALA A 485 23.50 20.94 -10.46
N GLU A 486 24.61 21.67 -10.61
CA GLU A 486 25.87 21.36 -9.89
C GLU A 486 25.79 21.71 -8.38
N ALA A 487 24.85 22.59 -8.00
CA ALA A 487 24.77 23.14 -6.64
C ALA A 487 24.32 22.14 -5.56
N LEU A 488 23.78 20.98 -5.95
CA LEU A 488 23.29 19.94 -5.02
C LEU A 488 24.04 18.62 -5.18
N SER A 489 25.37 18.71 -5.29
CA SER A 489 26.27 17.57 -5.18
C SER A 489 26.97 17.56 -3.82
N VAL A 490 27.27 16.37 -3.30
CA VAL A 490 28.10 16.20 -2.10
C VAL A 490 29.50 15.76 -2.49
N ASP A 491 30.48 16.00 -1.61
CA ASP A 491 31.85 15.55 -1.81
C ASP A 491 32.00 14.05 -1.46
N SER A 492 32.82 13.29 -2.19
CA SER A 492 33.04 11.85 -1.92
C SER A 492 31.74 11.05 -1.75
N PRO A 493 30.80 11.10 -2.73
CA PRO A 493 29.46 10.51 -2.61
C PRO A 493 29.45 8.99 -2.41
N GLU A 494 30.56 8.31 -2.69
CA GLU A 494 30.77 6.88 -2.50
C GLU A 494 31.22 6.48 -1.08
N THR A 495 31.23 7.41 -0.12
CA THR A 495 31.66 7.16 1.26
C THR A 495 30.56 7.50 2.27
N ALA A 496 30.61 6.89 3.47
CA ALA A 496 29.59 7.10 4.49
C ALA A 496 29.63 8.53 5.09
N GLU A 497 30.80 9.15 5.15
CA GLU A 497 30.94 10.55 5.57
C GLU A 497 31.16 11.45 4.35
N THR A 498 30.38 12.51 4.23
CA THR A 498 30.46 13.44 3.10
C THR A 498 30.43 14.89 3.58
N THR A 499 30.74 15.83 2.69
CA THR A 499 30.54 17.26 2.91
C THR A 499 29.61 17.84 1.86
N PHE A 500 28.84 18.85 2.26
CA PHE A 500 27.91 19.56 1.39
C PHE A 500 27.92 21.04 1.72
N THR A 501 27.99 21.90 0.71
CA THR A 501 27.89 23.35 0.90
C THR A 501 26.50 23.82 0.51
N VAL A 502 25.78 24.43 1.46
CA VAL A 502 24.43 24.96 1.21
C VAL A 502 24.51 26.05 0.15
N PRO A 503 23.64 26.04 -0.89
CA PRO A 503 23.60 27.09 -1.89
C PRO A 503 23.46 28.48 -1.26
N ALA A 504 24.26 29.44 -1.72
CA ALA A 504 24.27 30.79 -1.16
C ALA A 504 22.96 31.56 -1.42
N ASP A 505 22.15 31.11 -2.38
CA ASP A 505 20.85 31.68 -2.73
C ASP A 505 19.68 30.98 -2.01
N ALA A 506 19.94 29.95 -1.19
CA ALA A 506 18.93 29.31 -0.38
C ALA A 506 18.39 30.27 0.69
N LYS A 507 17.11 30.17 0.99
CA LYS A 507 16.40 31.06 1.91
C LYS A 507 16.13 30.36 3.23
N SER A 508 16.01 31.14 4.30
CA SER A 508 15.57 30.64 5.60
C SER A 508 14.25 29.86 5.46
N GLY A 509 14.22 28.65 6.02
CA GLY A 509 13.11 27.71 5.90
C GLY A 509 13.19 26.77 4.69
N ASP A 510 14.11 26.99 3.74
CA ASP A 510 14.31 26.04 2.65
C ASP A 510 14.80 24.69 3.18
N THR A 511 14.29 23.61 2.59
CA THR A 511 14.70 22.24 2.89
C THR A 511 15.42 21.62 1.71
N ILE A 512 16.53 20.93 1.98
CA ILE A 512 17.35 20.19 1.01
C ILE A 512 17.50 18.77 1.52
N HIS A 513 17.13 17.77 0.70
CA HIS A 513 17.12 16.38 1.10
C HIS A 513 18.25 15.62 0.42
N PHE A 514 19.09 14.95 1.21
CA PHE A 514 20.07 13.99 0.72
C PHE A 514 19.73 12.59 1.20
N VAL A 515 20.02 11.61 0.36
CA VAL A 515 19.87 10.20 0.69
C VAL A 515 21.21 9.50 0.53
N LEU A 516 21.66 8.85 1.60
CA LEU A 516 22.67 7.81 1.53
C LEU A 516 21.97 6.51 1.21
N GLN A 517 22.32 5.92 0.08
CA GLN A 517 21.94 4.57 -0.30
C GLN A 517 23.11 3.63 0.01
N ALA A 518 22.82 2.50 0.65
CA ALA A 518 23.74 1.38 0.78
C ALA A 518 23.11 0.14 0.18
N ARG A 519 23.83 -0.47 -0.75
CA ARG A 519 23.44 -1.70 -1.43
C ARG A 519 24.48 -2.76 -1.13
N ASP A 520 24.07 -3.90 -0.61
CA ASP A 520 24.96 -5.04 -0.37
C ASP A 520 25.23 -5.82 -1.67
N ASN A 521 25.96 -6.94 -1.52
CA ASN A 521 26.15 -7.93 -2.57
C ASN A 521 25.70 -9.34 -2.16
N GLY A 522 24.74 -9.44 -1.24
CA GLY A 522 24.16 -10.70 -0.77
C GLY A 522 23.14 -11.31 -1.74
N ASP A 523 22.53 -12.45 -1.36
CA ASP A 523 21.46 -13.10 -2.13
C ASP A 523 20.16 -13.26 -1.30
N PRO A 524 19.05 -12.57 -1.67
CA PRO A 524 18.98 -11.53 -2.69
C PRO A 524 19.68 -10.23 -2.23
N VAL A 525 20.04 -9.38 -3.20
CA VAL A 525 20.66 -8.08 -2.90
C VAL A 525 19.66 -7.17 -2.19
N LEU A 526 20.06 -6.54 -1.08
CA LEU A 526 19.24 -5.58 -0.35
C LEU A 526 19.81 -4.16 -0.39
N THR A 527 18.90 -3.20 -0.40
CA THR A 527 19.21 -1.76 -0.38
C THR A 527 18.56 -1.12 0.85
N LYS A 528 19.36 -0.44 1.68
CA LYS A 528 18.88 0.43 2.76
C LYS A 528 19.21 1.89 2.45
N TYR A 529 18.37 2.79 2.95
CA TYR A 529 18.52 4.23 2.80
C TYR A 529 18.69 4.94 4.15
N LEU A 530 19.29 6.12 4.11
CA LEU A 530 19.28 7.09 5.19
C LEU A 530 19.00 8.47 4.59
N ARG A 531 17.82 9.01 4.88
CA ARG A 531 17.45 10.37 4.50
C ARG A 531 17.93 11.37 5.55
N THR A 532 18.67 12.38 5.09
CA THR A 532 19.06 13.56 5.87
C THR A 532 18.42 14.80 5.27
N ILE A 533 17.67 15.55 6.08
CA ILE A 533 17.04 16.81 5.71
C ILE A 533 17.88 17.95 6.27
N ILE A 534 18.25 18.89 5.42
CA ILE A 534 18.99 20.11 5.80
C ILE A 534 18.02 21.28 5.71
N THR A 535 17.72 21.89 6.86
CA THR A 535 16.90 23.10 6.94
C THR A 535 17.78 24.35 6.99
N VAL A 536 17.58 25.26 6.04
CA VAL A 536 18.34 26.50 5.94
C VAL A 536 17.85 27.51 6.99
N LYS A 537 18.77 28.11 7.75
CA LYS A 537 18.45 29.08 8.81
C LYS A 537 18.29 30.50 8.31
#